data_AF-A0A699YBV9-F1
#
_entry.id   AF-A0A699YBV9-F1
#
_cell.length_a   1.000
_cell.length_b   1.000
_cell.length_c   1.000
_cell.angle_alpha   90.00
_cell.angle_beta   90.00
_cell.angle_gamma   90.00
#
_symmetry.space_group_name_H-M   'P 1'
#
loop_
_entity.id
_entity.type
_entity.pdbx_description
1 polymer ?
#
loop_
_entity_poly.entity_id
_entity_poly.type
_entity_poly.pdbx_seq_one_letter_code
_entity_poly.pdbx_strand_id
1 'polypeptide(L)'
;FLLGDLLTEADLRLFPTIVRFDAVYAIIFRCCKRRISDYPHLQSWMRDVWQLEVPGSMDQVRDTVDIDAARRSYFGNLFPLNASGIIPSGPTAADLQLDQAHG
;
A
#
# COMPACT_ATOMS: atom_id res chain seq x y z
N PHE A 1 -7.26 6.67 -13.70
CA PHE A 1 -7.36 7.10 -12.28
C PHE A 1 -8.81 7.11 -11.81
N LEU A 2 -9.06 7.41 -10.53
CA LEU A 2 -10.40 7.28 -9.93
C LEU A 2 -11.49 8.14 -10.61
N LEU A 3 -11.12 9.33 -11.11
CA LEU A 3 -12.06 10.29 -11.70
C LEU A 3 -11.86 10.49 -13.22
N GLY A 4 -11.12 9.59 -13.87
CA GLY A 4 -10.82 9.65 -15.31
C GLY A 4 -9.34 9.49 -15.61
N ASP A 5 -8.86 10.17 -16.65
CA ASP A 5 -7.52 9.97 -17.21
C ASP A 5 -6.39 10.69 -16.46
N LEU A 6 -6.74 11.62 -15.56
CA LEU A 6 -5.78 12.42 -14.80
C LEU A 6 -5.76 12.00 -13.33
N LEU A 7 -4.57 12.04 -12.73
CA LEU A 7 -4.39 11.91 -11.29
C LEU A 7 -5.16 13.04 -10.59
N THR A 8 -5.87 12.70 -9.51
CA THR A 8 -6.57 13.68 -8.68
C THR A 8 -6.25 13.49 -7.20
N GLU A 9 -6.70 14.42 -6.37
CA GLU A 9 -6.62 14.28 -4.91
C GLU A 9 -7.31 13.00 -4.41
N ALA A 10 -8.35 12.52 -5.10
CA ALA A 10 -9.01 11.28 -4.72
C ALA A 10 -8.04 10.09 -4.73
N ASP A 11 -7.14 10.03 -5.73
CA ASP A 11 -6.12 8.99 -5.82
C ASP A 11 -5.10 9.10 -4.68
N LEU A 12 -4.64 10.33 -4.40
CA LEU A 12 -3.70 10.60 -3.31
C LEU A 12 -4.26 10.25 -1.93
N ARG A 13 -5.57 10.42 -1.72
CA ARG A 13 -6.23 10.03 -0.46
C ARG A 13 -6.41 8.52 -0.35
N LEU A 14 -6.70 7.84 -1.46
CA LEU A 14 -6.92 6.39 -1.46
C LEU A 14 -5.60 5.62 -1.36
N PHE A 15 -4.55 6.06 -2.05
CA PHE A 15 -3.31 5.31 -2.23
C PHE A 15 -2.64 4.87 -0.91
N PRO A 16 -2.49 5.76 0.11
CA PRO A 16 -1.94 5.37 1.40
C PRO A 16 -2.68 4.20 2.06
N THR A 17 -3.99 4.11 1.84
CA THR A 17 -4.80 3.02 2.39
C THR A 17 -4.53 1.73 1.63
N ILE A 18 -4.54 1.79 0.30
CA ILE A 18 -4.42 0.62 -0.57
C ILE A 18 -3.01 0.00 -0.47
N VAL A 19 -1.95 0.81 -0.51
CA VAL A 19 -0.57 0.32 -0.49
C VAL A 19 -0.21 -0.40 0.81
N ARG A 20 -0.91 -0.11 1.92
CA ARG A 20 -0.72 -0.77 3.23
C ARG A 20 -1.67 -1.95 3.44
N PHE A 21 -2.67 -2.14 2.60
CA PHE A 21 -3.81 -3.01 2.90
C PHE A 21 -3.39 -4.48 3.05
N ASP A 22 -2.69 -5.04 2.06
CA ASP A 22 -2.29 -6.45 2.05
C ASP A 22 -1.24 -6.75 3.12
N ALA A 23 -0.29 -5.83 3.30
CA ALA A 23 0.83 -5.95 4.24
C ALA A 23 0.42 -5.76 5.72
N VAL A 24 -0.68 -5.03 5.96
CA VAL A 24 -1.07 -4.60 7.32
C VAL A 24 -2.55 -4.86 7.58
N TYR A 25 -3.46 -4.14 6.89
CA TYR A 25 -4.88 -4.05 7.28
C TYR A 25 -5.65 -5.37 7.15
N ALA A 26 -5.37 -6.15 6.10
CA ALA A 26 -5.96 -7.47 5.92
C ALA A 26 -5.74 -8.37 7.14
N ILE A 27 -4.59 -8.20 7.82
CA ILE A 27 -4.16 -9.00 8.96
C ILE A 27 -4.61 -8.35 10.28
N ILE A 28 -4.12 -7.14 10.59
CA ILE A 28 -4.32 -6.52 11.93
C ILE A 28 -5.76 -6.05 12.17
N PHE A 29 -6.45 -5.62 11.11
CA PHE A 29 -7.86 -5.19 11.20
C PHE A 29 -8.84 -6.26 10.72
N ARG A 30 -8.33 -7.45 10.34
CA ARG A 30 -9.15 -8.59 9.89
C ARG A 30 -9.99 -8.26 8.65
N CYS A 31 -9.54 -7.32 7.82
CA CYS A 31 -10.14 -7.01 6.53
C CYS A 31 -9.79 -8.09 5.48
N CYS A 32 -10.05 -9.36 5.78
CA CYS A 32 -9.44 -10.52 5.11
C CYS A 32 -10.33 -11.21 4.08
N LYS A 33 -11.46 -10.62 3.67
CA LYS A 33 -12.34 -11.24 2.66
C LYS A 33 -11.63 -11.42 1.30
N ARG A 34 -10.86 -10.41 0.89
CA ARG A 34 -10.02 -10.39 -0.31
C ARG A 34 -8.88 -9.39 -0.09
N ARG A 35 -7.74 -9.65 -0.71
CA ARG A 35 -6.55 -8.78 -0.77
C ARG A 35 -6.64 -7.84 -1.97
N ILE A 36 -5.90 -6.75 -1.98
CA ILE A 36 -5.71 -5.86 -3.14
C ILE A 36 -5.17 -6.63 -4.34
N SER A 37 -4.24 -7.56 -4.09
CA SER A 37 -3.71 -8.48 -5.11
C SER A 37 -4.79 -9.36 -5.78
N ASP A 38 -5.97 -9.52 -5.17
CA ASP A 38 -7.11 -10.25 -5.75
C ASP A 38 -8.03 -9.33 -6.60
N TYR A 39 -7.73 -8.02 -6.69
CA TYR A 39 -8.47 -7.02 -7.47
C TYR A 39 -7.56 -6.45 -8.59
N PRO A 40 -7.63 -6.98 -9.83
CA PRO A 40 -6.65 -6.66 -10.88
C PRO A 40 -6.58 -5.17 -11.23
N HIS A 41 -7.73 -4.48 -11.34
CA HIS A 41 -7.75 -3.05 -11.63
C HIS A 41 -7.18 -2.20 -10.50
N LEU A 42 -7.40 -2.61 -9.24
CA LEU A 42 -6.91 -1.88 -8.07
C LEU A 42 -5.42 -2.13 -7.85
N GLN A 43 -4.96 -3.36 -8.10
CA GLN A 43 -3.55 -3.73 -8.10
C GLN A 43 -2.78 -2.97 -9.18
N SER A 44 -3.34 -2.86 -10.40
CA SER A 44 -2.75 -2.05 -11.48
C SER A 44 -2.68 -0.58 -11.08
N TRP A 45 -3.82 0.01 -10.70
CA TRP A 45 -3.89 1.41 -10.27
C TRP A 45 -2.92 1.73 -9.13
N MET A 46 -2.75 0.83 -8.16
CA MET A 46 -1.79 1.00 -7.06
C MET A 46 -0.36 1.07 -7.57
N ARG A 47 0.02 0.25 -8.55
CA ARG A 47 1.34 0.28 -9.19
C ARG A 47 1.53 1.55 -10.01
N ASP A 48 0.50 2.00 -10.72
CA ASP A 48 0.54 3.25 -11.48
C ASP A 48 0.88 4.41 -10.54
N VAL A 49 0.17 4.53 -9.41
CA VAL A 49 0.41 5.60 -8.43
C VAL A 49 1.77 5.45 -7.74
N TRP A 50 2.22 4.22 -7.42
CA TRP A 50 3.55 3.95 -6.84
C TRP A 50 4.69 4.49 -7.71
N GLN A 51 4.55 4.39 -9.03
CA GLN A 51 5.59 4.71 -10.01
C GLN A 51 5.56 6.17 -10.48
N LEU A 52 4.66 7.01 -9.95
CA LEU A 52 4.56 8.41 -10.35
C LEU A 52 5.76 9.24 -9.88
N GLU A 53 6.22 10.11 -10.78
CA GLU A 53 7.14 11.19 -10.48
C GLU A 53 6.35 12.43 -10.04
N VAL A 54 6.83 13.12 -9.01
CA VAL A 54 6.19 14.33 -8.51
C VAL A 54 6.51 15.51 -9.45
N PRO A 55 5.51 16.15 -10.07
CA PRO A 55 5.77 17.25 -11.01
C PRO A 55 6.56 18.38 -10.35
N GLY A 56 7.70 18.74 -10.95
CA GLY A 56 8.57 19.80 -10.43
C GLY A 56 9.47 19.40 -9.26
N SER A 57 9.51 18.12 -8.89
CA SER A 57 10.49 17.54 -7.96
C SER A 57 11.28 16.41 -8.63
N MET A 58 12.39 16.00 -8.00
CA MET A 58 13.09 14.75 -8.32
C MET A 58 12.53 13.56 -7.51
N ASP A 59 11.57 13.80 -6.63
CA ASP A 59 10.97 12.77 -5.77
C ASP A 59 10.00 11.90 -6.56
N GLN A 60 9.95 10.62 -6.19
CA GLN A 60 8.95 9.67 -6.69
C GLN A 60 8.02 9.26 -5.55
N VAL A 61 6.78 8.91 -5.87
CA VAL A 61 5.80 8.50 -4.84
C VAL A 61 6.33 7.32 -4.01
N ARG A 62 7.01 6.36 -4.64
CA ARG A 62 7.65 5.24 -3.96
C ARG A 62 8.67 5.64 -2.87
N ASP A 63 9.32 6.79 -3.01
CA ASP A 63 10.30 7.29 -2.02
C ASP A 63 9.61 7.76 -0.73
N THR A 64 8.29 7.97 -0.77
CA THR A 64 7.49 8.46 0.37
C THR A 64 6.87 7.32 1.19
N VAL A 65 7.05 6.06 0.78
CA VAL A 65 6.36 4.92 1.38
C VAL A 65 7.36 3.85 1.84
N ASP A 66 7.44 3.66 3.16
CA ASP A 66 8.14 2.53 3.77
C ASP A 66 7.12 1.52 4.33
N ILE A 67 6.92 0.43 3.59
CA ILE A 67 6.00 -0.66 3.96
C ILE A 67 6.47 -1.38 5.22
N ASP A 68 7.78 -1.54 5.42
CA ASP A 68 8.31 -2.23 6.59
C ASP A 68 8.19 -1.35 7.84
N ALA A 69 8.38 -0.03 7.73
CA ALA A 69 8.07 0.91 8.80
C ALA A 69 6.58 0.90 9.14
N ALA A 70 5.69 0.84 8.14
CA ALA A 70 4.26 0.72 8.37
C ALA A 70 3.95 -0.57 9.16
N ARG A 71 4.48 -1.72 8.73
CA ARG A 71 4.29 -3.00 9.44
C ARG A 71 4.82 -2.95 10.87
N ARG A 72 6.06 -2.47 11.08
CA ARG A 72 6.65 -2.29 12.42
C ARG A 72 5.77 -1.43 13.32
N SER A 73 5.26 -0.32 12.79
CA SER A 73 4.40 0.59 13.55
C SER A 73 3.07 -0.07 13.94
N TYR A 74 2.34 -0.64 12.98
CA TYR A 74 1.01 -1.18 13.24
C TYR A 74 1.06 -2.43 14.14
N PHE A 75 1.92 -3.39 13.83
CA PHE A 75 2.01 -4.63 14.62
C PHE A 75 2.71 -4.44 15.96
N GLY A 76 3.65 -3.48 16.06
CA GLY A 76 4.40 -3.22 17.29
C GLY A 76 3.69 -2.30 18.28
N ASN A 77 2.92 -1.30 17.80
CA ASN A 77 2.41 -0.23 18.66
C ASN A 77 0.90 -0.31 18.95
N LEU A 78 0.11 -1.05 18.17
CA LEU A 78 -1.34 -1.09 18.35
C LEU A 78 -1.78 -2.10 19.41
N PHE A 79 -1.46 -1.82 20.67
CA PHE A 79 -2.10 -2.48 21.80
C PHE A 79 -3.53 -1.94 22.00
N PRO A 80 -4.56 -2.78 22.25
CA PRO A 80 -4.50 -4.22 22.48
C PRO A 80 -4.70 -5.10 21.23
N LEU A 81 -4.77 -4.51 20.03
CA LEU A 81 -5.05 -5.24 18.78
C LEU A 81 -4.00 -6.33 18.48
N ASN A 82 -2.72 -6.09 18.77
CA ASN A 82 -1.66 -7.09 18.70
C ASN A 82 -0.84 -7.15 19.99
N ALA A 83 -1.40 -7.73 21.04
CA ALA A 83 -0.73 -7.83 22.35
C ALA A 83 0.64 -8.54 22.32
N SER A 84 0.87 -9.43 21.34
CA SER A 84 2.14 -10.15 21.21
C SER A 84 3.28 -9.27 20.70
N GLY A 85 2.98 -8.16 20.01
CA GLY A 85 3.97 -7.36 19.29
C GLY A 85 4.66 -8.08 18.12
N ILE A 86 4.29 -9.34 17.82
CA ILE A 86 4.90 -10.11 16.73
C ILE A 86 4.52 -9.47 15.40
N ILE A 87 5.53 -9.21 14.58
CA ILE A 87 5.38 -8.67 13.23
C ILE A 87 5.38 -9.86 12.25
N PRO A 88 4.28 -10.12 11.51
CA PRO A 88 4.26 -11.16 10.48
C PRO A 88 5.37 -10.96 9.45
N SER A 89 5.88 -12.02 8.83
CA SER A 89 7.01 -11.96 7.88
C SER A 89 6.68 -11.33 6.53
N GLY A 90 5.40 -11.30 6.12
CA GLY A 90 4.95 -10.61 4.91
C GLY A 90 3.43 -10.39 4.90
N PRO A 91 2.86 -9.88 3.79
CA PRO A 91 3.54 -9.50 2.54
C PRO A 91 4.55 -8.34 2.68
N THR A 92 5.70 -8.46 2.02
CA THR A 92 6.74 -7.42 1.83
C THR A 92 6.45 -6.58 0.57
N ALA A 93 7.16 -5.46 0.39
CA ALA A 93 7.05 -4.65 -0.85
C ALA A 93 7.31 -5.48 -2.12
N ALA A 94 8.24 -6.44 -2.06
CA ALA A 94 8.52 -7.37 -3.15
C ALA A 94 7.34 -8.33 -3.42
N ASP A 95 6.71 -8.86 -2.36
CA ASP A 95 5.52 -9.72 -2.49
C ASP A 95 4.32 -8.98 -3.09
N LEU A 96 4.23 -7.67 -2.84
CA LEU A 96 3.22 -6.79 -3.42
C LEU A 96 3.48 -6.44 -4.89
N GLN A 97 4.68 -6.77 -5.40
CA GLN A 97 5.07 -6.56 -6.80
C GLN A 97 4.87 -5.09 -7.25
N LEU A 98 5.25 -4.13 -6.40
CA LEU A 98 5.00 -2.70 -6.64
C LEU A 98 5.82 -2.13 -7.81
N ASP A 99 7.02 -2.68 -8.03
CA ASP A 99 7.93 -2.25 -9.10
C ASP A 99 7.71 -2.97 -10.44
N GLN A 100 6.70 -3.85 -10.54
CA GLN A 100 6.37 -4.45 -11.83
C GLN A 100 5.70 -3.42 -12.74
N ALA A 101 6.16 -3.36 -14.00
CA ALA A 101 5.49 -2.59 -15.03
C ALA A 101 4.04 -3.09 -15.20
N HIS A 102 3.11 -2.16 -15.37
CA HIS A 102 1.75 -2.43 -15.80
C HIS A 102 1.70 -2.37 -17.34
N GLY A 103 0.83 -3.19 -17.94
CA GLY A 103 0.58 -3.20 -19.37
C GLY A 103 -0.65 -2.39 -19.74
#